data_AF-A0A937HNP6-F1
#
_entry.id   AF-A0A937HNP6-F1
#
_cell.length_a   1.000
_cell.length_b   1.000
_cell.length_c   1.000
_cell.angle_alpha   90.00
_cell.angle_beta   90.00
_cell.angle_gamma   90.00
#
_symmetry.space_group_name_H-M   'P 1'
#
loop_
_entity.id
_entity.type
_entity.pdbx_description
1 polymer ?
#
loop_
_entity_poly.entity_id
_entity_poly.type
_entity_poly.pdbx_seq_one_letter_code
_entity_poly.pdbx_strand_id
1 'polypeptide(L)' 'MSKRISAKYKIDRRLGVNLWGRPKSPINKRSYGPGQHGQGRKKKDSD' A
#
# COMPACT_ATOMS: atom_id res chain seq x y z
N MET A 1 -7.98 18.20 7.59
CA MET A 1 -7.08 17.13 7.10
C MET A 1 -5.65 17.64 7.06
N SER A 2 -4.75 17.15 7.91
CA SER A 2 -3.33 17.53 7.80
C SER A 2 -2.64 16.71 6.69
N LYS A 3 -1.66 17.30 6.01
CA LYS A 3 -0.83 16.59 5.04
C LYS A 3 0.02 15.56 5.79
N ARG A 4 -0.24 14.27 5.60
CA ARG A 4 0.58 13.17 6.16
C ARG A 4 1.88 13.01 5.38
N ILE A 5 2.91 13.78 5.75
CA ILE A 5 4.22 13.78 5.05
C ILE A 5 5.05 12.53 5.39
N SER A 6 5.02 12.07 6.65
CA SER A 6 5.91 11.02 7.16
C SER A 6 5.73 9.64 6.50
N ALA A 7 4.59 9.40 5.84
CA ALA A 7 4.22 8.09 5.29
C ALA A 7 3.86 8.14 3.80
N LYS A 8 4.46 9.06 3.03
CA LYS A 8 4.16 9.30 1.60
C LYS A 8 3.98 8.02 0.78
N TYR A 9 4.88 7.03 0.92
CA TYR A 9 4.89 5.81 0.11
C TYR A 9 4.18 4.60 0.74
N LYS A 10 3.65 4.74 1.97
CA LYS A 10 2.92 3.64 2.65
C LYS A 10 1.59 3.33 1.94
N ILE A 11 1.04 4.33 1.24
CA ILE A 11 -0.25 4.23 0.55
C ILE A 11 -0.19 3.32 -0.69
N ASP A 12 0.94 3.25 -1.38
CA ASP A 12 1.12 2.40 -2.57
C ASP A 12 0.74 0.94 -2.27
N ARG A 13 1.16 0.44 -1.10
CA ARG A 13 0.85 -0.93 -0.65
C ARG A 13 -0.59 -1.12 -0.19
N ARG A 14 -1.25 -0.05 0.24
CA ARG A 14 -2.67 -0.10 0.63
C ARG A 14 -3.56 -0.17 -0.61
N LEU A 15 -3.22 0.61 -1.63
CA LEU A 15 -3.96 0.68 -2.89
C LEU A 15 -3.53 -0.38 -3.91
N GLY A 16 -2.40 -1.05 -3.70
CA GLY A 16 -1.89 -2.07 -4.62
C GLY A 16 -1.23 -1.48 -5.89
N VAL A 17 -1.00 -0.17 -5.94
CA VAL A 17 -0.53 0.54 -7.13
C VAL A 17 0.63 1.48 -6.80
N ASN A 18 1.51 1.71 -7.78
CA ASN A 18 2.62 2.66 -7.66
C ASN A 18 2.18 4.04 -8.14
N LEU A 19 1.70 4.88 -7.23
CA LEU A 19 1.10 6.18 -7.58
C LEU A 19 2.09 7.17 -8.21
N TRP A 20 3.39 7.02 -7.94
CA TRP A 20 4.43 7.97 -8.36
C TRP A 20 5.44 7.39 -9.34
N GLY A 21 5.16 6.21 -9.93
CA GLY A 21 6.03 5.60 -10.94
C GLY A 21 7.46 5.29 -10.46
N ARG A 22 7.67 5.15 -9.14
CA ARG A 22 9.01 5.02 -8.57
C ARG A 22 9.53 3.58 -8.71
N PRO A 23 10.75 3.33 -9.21
CA PRO A 23 11.29 1.98 -9.35
C PRO A 23 11.46 1.27 -7.99
N LYS A 24 11.76 2.04 -6.94
CA LYS A 24 11.88 1.57 -5.55
C LYS A 24 10.56 1.70 -4.75
N SER A 25 9.39 1.67 -5.41
CA SER A 25 8.11 1.72 -4.68
C SER A 25 7.97 0.50 -3.75
N PRO A 26 7.40 0.66 -2.54
CA PRO A 26 7.24 -0.45 -1.60
C PRO A 26 6.37 -1.59 -2.13
N ILE A 27 5.47 -1.32 -3.10
CA ILE A 27 4.62 -2.34 -3.73
C ILE A 27 5.43 -3.34 -4.57
N ASN A 28 6.49 -2.88 -5.25
CA ASN A 28 7.34 -3.73 -6.09
C ASN A 28 8.05 -4.82 -5.28
N LYS A 29 8.32 -4.56 -4.00
CA LYS A 29 8.94 -5.54 -3.09
C LYS A 29 7.91 -6.32 -2.26
N ARG A 30 6.76 -5.71 -1.95
CA ARG A 30 5.74 -6.23 -1.05
C ARG A 30 4.36 -5.89 -1.60
N SER A 31 3.87 -6.74 -2.49
CA SER A 31 2.58 -6.60 -3.19
C SER A 31 1.36 -6.65 -2.27
N TYR A 32 1.54 -7.13 -1.04
CA TYR A 32 0.50 -7.27 -0.03
C TYR A 32 0.31 -5.99 0.80
N GLY A 33 -0.82 -5.90 1.51
CA GLY A 33 -1.19 -4.72 2.31
C GLY A 33 -0.22 -4.43 3.47
N PRO A 34 -0.17 -3.20 4.00
CA PRO A 34 0.64 -2.89 5.18
C PRO A 34 0.03 -3.47 6.47
N GLY A 35 0.86 -3.82 7.46
CA GLY A 35 0.44 -4.32 8.78
C GLY A 35 0.54 -5.84 8.92
N GLN A 36 0.26 -6.34 10.13
CA GLN A 36 0.35 -7.77 10.50
C GLN A 36 -0.57 -8.65 9.64
N HIS A 37 -1.79 -8.20 9.38
CA HIS A 37 -2.76 -8.93 8.53
C HIS A 37 -2.55 -8.70 7.03
N GLY A 38 -1.54 -7.90 6.65
CA GLY A 38 -1.30 -7.54 5.27
C GLY A 38 -1.00 -8.73 4.37
N GLN A 39 -0.29 -9.73 4.88
CA GLN A 39 0.08 -10.97 4.18
C GLN A 39 -1.03 -12.02 4.17
N GLY A 40 -2.12 -11.80 4.91
CA GLY A 40 -3.27 -12.71 4.91
C GLY A 40 -4.03 -12.68 3.59
N ARG A 41 -4.86 -13.71 3.35
CA ARG A 41 -5.78 -13.71 2.20
C ARG A 41 -6.80 -12.58 2.34
N LYS A 42 -6.97 -11.78 1.28
CA LYS A 42 -8.05 -10.78 1.22
C LYS A 42 -9.40 -11.48 1.11
N LYS A 43 -10.37 -11.04 1.91
CA LYS A 43 -11.78 -11.41 1.74
C LYS A 43 -12.36 -10.60 0.57
N LYS A 44 -13.51 -11.04 0.05
CA LYS A 44 -14.26 -10.27 -0.94
C LYS A 44 -14.60 -8.90 -0.33
N ASP A 45 -14.25 -7.83 -1.03
CA ASP A 45 -14.66 -6.48 -0.64
C ASP A 45 -16.18 -6.36 -0.81
N SER A 46 -16.84 -5.63 0.10
CA SER A 46 -18.25 -5.28 -0.06
C SER A 46 -18.42 -4.38 -1.27
N ASP A 47 -19.55 -4.53 -1.96
CA ASP A 47 -19.99 -3.55 -2.96
C ASP A 47 -20.34 -2.21 -2.29
#